data_AF-A0A7L0VYH5-F1
#
_entry.id   AF-A0A7L0VYH5-F1
#
_cell.length_a   1.000
_cell.length_b   1.000
_cell.length_c   1.000
_cell.angle_alpha   90.00
_cell.angle_beta   90.00
_cell.angle_gamma   90.00
#
_symmetry.space_group_name_H-M   'P 1'
#
loop_
_entity.id
_entity.type
_entity.pdbx_description
1 polymer ?
#
loop_
_entity_poly.entity_id
_entity_poly.type
_entity_poly.pdbx_seq_one_letter_code
_entity_poly.pdbx_strand_id
1 'polypeptide(L)' 'EEPAAPSTSADRPDSMDVDGESKKLLGLGQKHLVMGNIPAAVNAFQEAASLLGKKYGETADECAEAFFYYGKSLLELAR' A
#
# COMPACT_ATOMS: atom_id res chain seq x y z
N GLU A 1 1.57 -48.99 -12.02
CA GLU A 1 2.05 -47.91 -11.14
C GLU A 1 2.74 -46.88 -12.03
N GLU A 2 2.04 -45.90 -12.61
CA GLU A 2 1.36 -44.75 -11.96
C GLU A 2 2.37 -43.84 -11.22
N PRO A 3 2.29 -42.51 -11.38
CA PRO A 3 2.49 -41.78 -12.63
C PRO A 3 3.53 -40.65 -12.49
N ALA A 4 3.91 -40.04 -13.61
CA ALA A 4 4.56 -38.73 -13.62
C ALA A 4 3.65 -37.70 -12.93
N ALA A 5 4.13 -37.09 -11.85
CA ALA A 5 3.56 -35.85 -11.34
C ALA A 5 4.31 -34.69 -11.99
N PRO A 6 3.72 -33.97 -12.96
CA PRO A 6 4.27 -32.69 -13.39
C PRO A 6 4.28 -31.76 -12.17
N SER A 7 5.41 -31.12 -11.88
CA SER A 7 5.45 -29.92 -11.05
C SER A 7 4.58 -28.87 -11.74
N THR A 8 3.29 -28.92 -11.48
CA THR A 8 2.34 -27.92 -11.94
C THR A 8 2.71 -26.63 -11.24
N SER A 9 3.13 -25.69 -12.08
CA SER A 9 3.15 -24.25 -11.93
C SER A 9 2.91 -23.74 -10.51
N ALA A 10 3.94 -23.11 -9.95
CA ALA A 10 3.75 -21.95 -9.09
C ALA A 10 3.07 -20.85 -9.91
N ASP A 11 1.81 -21.05 -10.27
CA ASP A 11 0.91 -19.98 -10.67
C ASP A 11 0.58 -19.28 -9.35
N ARG A 12 1.38 -18.26 -9.01
CA ARG A 12 0.91 -17.19 -8.13
C ARG A 12 0.35 -16.12 -9.08
N PRO A 13 -0.93 -16.19 -9.48
CA PRO A 13 -1.55 -15.12 -10.24
C PRO A 13 -1.92 -14.00 -9.26
N ASP A 14 -0.92 -13.37 -8.65
CA ASP A 14 -1.08 -12.09 -7.97
C ASP A 14 0.31 -11.51 -7.76
N SER A 15 1.01 -11.27 -8.87
CA SER A 15 1.88 -10.09 -8.89
C SER A 15 0.96 -8.88 -8.87
N MET A 16 0.24 -8.67 -7.75
CA MET A 16 -0.46 -7.42 -7.50
C MET A 16 0.59 -6.33 -7.76
N ASP A 17 0.30 -5.42 -8.67
CA ASP A 17 1.11 -4.23 -8.89
C ASP A 17 1.00 -3.35 -7.63
N VAL A 18 1.63 -3.79 -6.54
CA VAL A 18 1.62 -3.15 -5.22
C VAL A 18 2.08 -1.69 -5.37
N ASP A 19 3.08 -1.43 -6.21
CA ASP A 19 3.53 -0.07 -6.52
C ASP A 19 2.42 0.77 -7.18
N GLY A 20 1.69 0.18 -8.10
CA GLY A 20 0.59 0.84 -8.80
C GLY A 20 -0.60 1.10 -7.88
N GLU A 21 -0.93 0.14 -7.02
CA GLU A 21 -2.01 0.25 -6.05
C GLU A 21 -1.69 1.25 -4.94
N SER A 22 -0.48 1.17 -4.37
CA SER A 22 -0.01 2.12 -3.37
C SER A 22 0.01 3.55 -3.92
N LYS A 23 0.48 3.76 -5.16
CA LYS A 23 0.41 5.10 -5.80
C LYS A 23 -1.02 5.61 -5.96
N LYS A 24 -1.98 4.75 -6.31
CA LYS A 24 -3.41 5.13 -6.36
C LYS A 24 -3.93 5.54 -4.99
N LEU A 25 -3.59 4.79 -3.95
CA LEU A 25 -3.96 5.09 -2.56
C LEU A 25 -3.33 6.40 -2.07
N LEU A 26 -2.06 6.65 -2.38
CA LEU A 26 -1.41 7.94 -2.09
C LEU A 26 -2.14 9.10 -2.76
N GLY A 27 -2.47 8.99 -4.05
CA GLY A 27 -3.25 10.00 -4.77
C GLY A 27 -4.65 10.21 -4.18
N LEU A 28 -5.31 9.13 -3.77
CA LEU A 28 -6.62 9.18 -3.10
C LEU A 28 -6.52 9.88 -1.74
N GLY A 29 -5.52 9.54 -0.93
CA GLY A 29 -5.27 10.18 0.35
C GLY A 29 -4.99 11.67 0.22
N GLN A 30 -4.20 12.06 -0.79
CA GLN A 30 -3.94 13.48 -1.10
C GLN A 30 -5.23 14.22 -1.49
N LYS A 31 -6.07 13.62 -2.33
CA LYS A 31 -7.39 14.19 -2.66
C LYS A 31 -8.24 14.38 -1.39
N HIS A 32 -8.26 13.38 -0.50
CA HIS A 32 -8.98 13.48 0.77
C HIS A 32 -8.46 14.59 1.67
N LEU A 33 -7.13 14.79 1.75
CA LEU A 33 -6.53 15.92 2.47
C LEU A 33 -7.01 17.26 1.91
N VAL A 34 -6.98 17.43 0.58
CA VAL A 34 -7.43 18.68 -0.07
C VAL A 34 -8.91 18.94 0.19
N MET A 35 -9.73 17.88 0.23
CA MET A 35 -11.16 17.98 0.53
C MET A 35 -11.47 18.14 2.03
N GLY A 36 -10.46 18.12 2.90
CA GLY A 36 -10.63 18.18 4.36
C GLY A 36 -11.19 16.91 4.99
N ASN A 37 -11.28 15.80 4.24
CA ASN A 37 -11.71 14.51 4.78
C ASN A 37 -10.51 13.76 5.36
N ILE A 38 -10.02 14.26 6.49
CA ILE A 38 -8.78 13.79 7.10
C ILE A 38 -8.82 12.30 7.52
N PRO A 39 -9.90 11.77 8.13
CA PRO A 39 -9.97 10.36 8.49
C PRO A 39 -9.84 9.41 7.28
N ALA A 40 -10.46 9.77 6.15
CA ALA A 40 -10.33 9.00 4.92
C ALA A 40 -8.91 9.07 4.34
N ALA A 41 -8.25 10.23 4.44
CA ALA A 41 -6.86 10.37 4.03
C ALA A 41 -5.92 9.47 4.85
N VAL A 42 -6.08 9.47 6.17
CA VAL A 42 -5.31 8.63 7.11
C VAL A 42 -5.43 7.15 6.72
N ASN A 43 -6.66 6.67 6.48
CA ASN A 43 -6.90 5.28 6.07
C ASN A 43 -6.22 4.94 4.74
N ALA A 44 -6.34 5.81 3.72
CA ALA A 44 -5.74 5.56 2.41
C ALA A 44 -4.20 5.50 2.49
N PHE A 45 -3.56 6.40 3.25
CA PHE A 45 -2.11 6.38 3.43
C PHE A 45 -1.63 5.19 4.26
N GLN A 46 -2.40 4.77 5.27
CA GLN A 46 -2.11 3.57 6.06
C GLN A 46 -2.11 2.30 5.19
N GLU A 47 -3.11 2.16 4.31
CA GLU A 47 -3.18 1.02 3.39
C GLU A 47 -2.01 1.02 2.40
N ALA A 48 -1.65 2.18 1.84
CA ALA A 48 -0.48 2.32 0.97
C ALA A 48 0.81 1.90 1.68
N ALA A 49 1.01 2.35 2.92
CA ALA A 49 2.16 2.00 3.74
C ALA A 49 2.20 0.50 4.08
N SER A 50 1.05 -0.10 4.41
CA SER A 50 0.95 -1.54 4.70
C SER A 50 1.27 -2.39 3.47
N LEU A 51 0.78 -1.98 2.29
CA LEU A 51 1.04 -2.66 1.01
C LEU A 51 2.53 -2.63 0.66
N LEU A 52 3.14 -1.45 0.71
CA LEU A 52 4.58 -1.29 0.43
C LEU A 52 5.43 -2.01 1.50
N GLY A 53 5.05 -1.93 2.77
CA GLY A 53 5.75 -2.60 3.87
C GLY A 53 5.72 -4.13 3.75
N LYS A 54 4.61 -4.70 3.26
CA LYS A 54 4.52 -6.16 2.99
C LYS A 54 5.40 -6.60 1.81
N LYS A 55 5.61 -5.74 0.81
CA LYS A 55 6.38 -6.06 -0.40
C LYS A 55 7.89 -5.80 -0.23
N TYR A 56 8.24 -4.62 0.26
CA TYR A 56 9.62 -4.14 0.32
C TYR A 56 10.21 -4.16 1.74
N GLY A 57 9.35 -4.16 2.75
CA GLY A 57 9.73 -4.00 4.16
C GLY A 57 9.39 -2.60 4.68
N GLU A 58 9.01 -2.50 5.95
CA GLU A 58 8.59 -1.24 6.57
C GLU A 58 9.72 -0.19 6.66
N THR A 59 10.98 -0.61 6.55
CA THR A 59 12.16 0.26 6.56
C THR A 59 12.69 0.56 5.16
N ALA A 60 12.01 0.10 4.11
CA ALA A 60 12.41 0.33 2.73
C ALA A 60 12.12 1.78 2.30
N ASP A 61 12.94 2.32 1.41
CA ASP A 61 12.81 3.71 0.93
C ASP A 61 11.48 3.93 0.19
N GLU A 62 10.95 2.89 -0.44
CA GLU A 62 9.65 2.90 -1.13
C GLU A 62 8.50 3.23 -0.18
N CYS A 63 8.59 2.86 1.10
CA CYS A 63 7.57 3.14 2.11
C CYS A 63 7.62 4.59 2.63
N ALA A 64 8.71 5.31 2.40
CA ALA A 64 8.97 6.61 3.01
C ALA A 64 7.88 7.65 2.67
N GLU A 65 7.45 7.70 1.40
CA GLU A 65 6.40 8.62 0.96
C GLU A 65 5.06 8.33 1.65
N ALA A 66 4.69 7.04 1.74
CA ALA A 66 3.45 6.64 2.39
C ALA A 66 3.44 6.97 3.89
N PHE A 67 4.53 6.68 4.60
CA PHE A 67 4.66 7.02 6.01
C PHE A 67 4.70 8.53 6.25
N PHE A 68 5.36 9.29 5.36
CA PHE A 68 5.38 10.75 5.45
C PHE A 68 3.97 11.35 5.37
N TYR A 69 3.19 10.96 4.36
CA TYR A 69 1.82 11.47 4.20
C TYR A 69 0.87 10.94 5.28
N TYR A 70 1.04 9.68 5.71
CA TYR A 70 0.30 9.12 6.83
C TYR A 70 0.53 9.94 8.11
N GLY A 71 1.78 10.18 8.49
CA GLY A 71 2.13 11.00 9.65
C GLY A 71 1.59 12.42 9.54
N LYS A 72 1.73 13.07 8.37
CA LYS A 72 1.15 14.39 8.12
C LYS A 72 -0.37 14.41 8.31
N SER A 73 -1.08 13.41 7.79
CA SER A 73 -2.53 13.31 7.93
C SER A 73 -2.98 13.09 9.37
N LEU A 74 -2.22 12.32 10.17
CA LEU A 74 -2.48 12.14 11.60
C LEU A 74 -2.31 13.44 12.39
N LEU A 75 -1.29 14.24 12.07
CA LEU A 75 -1.11 15.56 12.69
C LEU A 75 -2.26 16.52 12.36
N GLU A 76 -2.79 16.48 11.14
CA GLU A 76 -3.97 17.26 10.77
C GLU A 76 -5.24 16.73 11.44
N LEU A 77 -5.34 15.42 11.69
CA LEU A 77 -6.48 14.82 12.36
C LEU A 77 -6.55 15.20 13.85
N ALA A 78 -5.39 15.35 14.49
CA ALA A 78 -5.27 15.71 15.90
C ALA A 78 -5.42 17.22 16.17
N ARG A 79 -5.66 18.02 15.13
CA ARG A 79 -5.72 19.47 15.15
C ARG A 79 -7.11 19.98 15.54
#